data_AF-A0A9X7IP04-F1
#
_entry.id   AF-A0A9X7IP04-F1
#
_cell.length_a   1.000
_cell.length_b   1.000
_cell.length_c   1.000
_cell.angle_alpha   90.00
_cell.angle_beta   90.00
_cell.angle_gamma   90.00
#
_symmetry.space_group_name_H-M   'P 1'
#
loop_
_entity.id
_entity.type
_entity.pdbx_description
1 polymer ?
#
loop_
_entity_poly.entity_id
_entity_poly.type
_entity_poly.pdbx_seq_one_letter_code
_entity_poly.pdbx_strand_id
1 'polypeptide(L)'
;MSALAFSIVALLLVGPVPALLARADWPLRAPRAALVLWQAIAIAAVLSAFSAGLATASRLLMPGPDGRPTSTILGSLDRLGWGLWTFYVAVFVLTLMVGMRLTWTVLRVAIRTRQRRAHHRMLVDLVSVTDRPPALRTSGLRILQVMQPLAYCLPGVRSRVVVSSGTLDALGDTELAALLCHERAHLRARHDLVLEAFSAVHTAFPWFVRSASALDAVRLLIELLADDAAVRVAGAPPLARALVTCAATKVPAGALAAGGTNTVLRVQRLSGQGNSPALAAAAYSAAAGVLTVPTVALAVPWLTELHRLIAG
;
A
#
# COMPACT_ATOMS: atom_id res chain seq x y z
N MET A 1 -3.97 30.79 7.65
CA MET A 1 -2.85 30.32 6.81
C MET A 1 -2.67 28.80 6.83
N SER A 2 -2.87 28.12 7.97
CA SER A 2 -2.74 26.66 8.09
C SER A 2 -3.64 25.82 7.16
N ALA A 3 -4.94 26.16 7.03
CA ALA A 3 -5.88 25.35 6.22
C ALA A 3 -5.52 25.26 4.72
N LEU A 4 -5.06 26.36 4.11
CA LEU A 4 -4.61 26.38 2.72
C LEU A 4 -3.34 25.55 2.53
N ALA A 5 -2.37 25.68 3.43
CA ALA A 5 -1.14 24.90 3.38
C ALA A 5 -1.43 23.39 3.44
N PHE A 6 -2.29 22.94 4.37
CA PHE A 6 -2.70 21.53 4.44
C PHE A 6 -3.45 21.06 3.21
N SER A 7 -4.30 21.91 2.63
CA SER A 7 -5.04 21.57 1.42
C SER A 7 -4.09 21.38 0.23
N ILE A 8 -3.10 22.26 0.07
CA ILE A 8 -2.08 22.14 -0.98
C ILE A 8 -1.25 20.87 -0.79
N VAL A 9 -0.75 20.63 0.44
CA VAL A 9 0.04 19.42 0.74
C VAL A 9 -0.79 18.16 0.50
N ALA A 10 -2.05 18.12 0.94
CA ALA A 10 -2.94 16.99 0.68
C ALA A 10 -3.14 16.75 -0.82
N LEU A 11 -3.43 17.81 -1.60
CA LEU A 11 -3.60 17.68 -3.05
C LEU A 11 -2.34 17.16 -3.74
N LEU A 12 -1.15 17.67 -3.35
CA LEU A 12 0.13 17.22 -3.90
C LEU A 12 0.41 15.75 -3.58
N LEU A 13 0.18 15.33 -2.34
CA LEU A 13 0.46 13.97 -1.88
C LEU A 13 -0.56 12.94 -2.38
N VAL A 14 -1.77 13.36 -2.75
CA VAL A 14 -2.79 12.45 -3.34
C VAL A 14 -2.54 12.22 -4.83
N GLY A 15 -2.12 13.23 -5.58
CA GLY A 15 -2.06 13.18 -7.05
C GLY A 15 -0.65 13.20 -7.64
N PRO A 16 -0.03 14.39 -7.78
CA PRO A 16 1.18 14.56 -8.56
C PRO A 16 2.39 13.84 -7.96
N VAL A 17 2.54 13.81 -6.63
CA VAL A 17 3.69 13.12 -6.00
C VAL A 17 3.66 11.61 -6.28
N PRO A 18 2.54 10.89 -6.03
CA PRO A 18 2.34 9.52 -6.51
C PRO A 18 2.60 9.32 -8.00
N ALA A 19 2.10 10.21 -8.85
CA ALA A 19 2.25 10.07 -10.30
C ALA A 19 3.72 10.21 -10.75
N LEU A 20 4.47 11.14 -10.16
CA LEU A 20 5.90 11.32 -10.40
C LEU A 20 6.70 10.11 -9.88
N LEU A 21 6.36 9.63 -8.69
CA LEU A 21 7.02 8.46 -8.09
C LEU A 21 6.78 7.19 -8.90
N ALA A 22 5.58 7.01 -9.46
CA ALA A 22 5.24 5.89 -10.33
C ALA A 22 5.97 5.92 -11.69
N ARG A 23 6.46 7.09 -12.11
CA ARG A 23 7.23 7.27 -13.36
C ARG A 23 8.74 7.18 -13.16
N ALA A 24 9.21 7.13 -11.91
CA ALA A 24 10.63 7.11 -11.61
C ALA A 24 11.19 5.68 -11.72
N ASP A 25 12.44 5.55 -12.18
CA ASP A 25 13.11 4.25 -12.32
C ASP A 25 13.88 3.82 -11.06
N TRP A 26 14.24 4.77 -10.18
CA TRP A 26 14.96 4.48 -8.95
C TRP A 26 14.26 3.47 -8.01
N PRO A 27 12.90 3.38 -7.92
CA PRO A 27 12.23 2.38 -7.09
C PRO A 27 12.62 0.95 -7.44
N LEU A 28 13.04 0.67 -8.68
CA LEU A 28 13.56 -0.63 -9.10
C LEU A 28 14.85 -0.99 -8.35
N ARG A 29 15.63 -0.01 -7.92
CA ARG A 29 16.89 -0.20 -7.20
C ARG A 29 16.75 -0.13 -5.68
N ALA A 30 15.58 0.22 -5.16
CA ALA A 30 15.31 0.27 -3.73
C ALA A 30 13.84 -0.03 -3.44
N PRO A 31 13.31 -1.21 -3.84
CA PRO A 31 11.87 -1.45 -3.88
C PRO A 31 11.22 -1.36 -2.49
N ARG A 32 11.97 -1.78 -1.49
CA ARG A 32 11.55 -1.81 -0.09
C ARG A 32 11.40 -0.41 0.50
N ALA A 33 12.38 0.44 0.26
CA ALA A 33 12.36 1.83 0.71
C ALA A 33 11.33 2.64 -0.08
N ALA A 34 11.18 2.37 -1.38
CA ALA A 34 10.11 2.96 -2.19
C ALA A 34 8.73 2.62 -1.63
N LEU A 35 8.46 1.36 -1.28
CA LEU A 35 7.18 0.95 -0.70
C LEU A 35 6.89 1.66 0.64
N VAL A 36 7.91 1.86 1.48
CA VAL A 36 7.78 2.62 2.73
C VAL A 36 7.51 4.10 2.47
N LEU A 37 8.19 4.70 1.48
CA LEU A 37 7.92 6.08 1.07
C LEU A 37 6.48 6.24 0.55
N TRP A 38 5.98 5.30 -0.25
CA TRP A 38 4.59 5.26 -0.70
C TRP A 38 3.60 5.22 0.47
N GLN A 39 3.87 4.41 1.50
CA GLN A 39 3.05 4.35 2.71
C GLN A 39 3.10 5.67 3.50
N ALA A 40 4.29 6.26 3.64
CA ALA A 40 4.46 7.54 4.32
C ALA A 40 3.70 8.67 3.60
N ILE A 41 3.78 8.74 2.26
CA ILE A 41 3.01 9.69 1.44
C ILE A 41 1.51 9.48 1.63
N ALA A 42 1.04 8.24 1.60
CA ALA A 42 -0.39 7.93 1.81
C ALA A 42 -0.88 8.36 3.20
N ILE A 43 -0.11 8.07 4.24
CA ILE A 43 -0.43 8.47 5.62
C ILE A 43 -0.41 10.01 5.74
N ALA A 44 0.62 10.68 5.21
CA ALA A 44 0.72 12.13 5.25
C ALA A 44 -0.39 12.82 4.45
N ALA A 45 -0.80 12.26 3.31
CA ALA A 45 -1.95 12.74 2.54
C ALA A 45 -3.24 12.67 3.36
N VAL A 46 -3.50 11.54 4.02
CA VAL A 46 -4.66 11.35 4.90
C VAL A 46 -4.61 12.35 6.05
N LEU A 47 -3.51 12.42 6.80
CA LEU A 47 -3.36 13.35 7.91
C LEU A 47 -3.56 14.81 7.48
N SER A 48 -2.99 15.20 6.34
CA SER A 48 -3.13 16.55 5.78
C SER A 48 -4.58 16.85 5.37
N ALA A 49 -5.27 15.89 4.73
CA ALA A 49 -6.68 16.05 4.36
C ALA A 49 -7.61 16.20 5.56
N PHE A 50 -7.39 15.41 6.62
CA PHE A 50 -8.13 15.55 7.88
C PHE A 50 -7.82 16.87 8.58
N SER A 51 -6.55 17.29 8.60
CA SER A 51 -6.12 18.56 9.20
C SER A 51 -6.71 19.76 8.47
N ALA A 52 -6.75 19.71 7.13
CA ALA A 52 -7.43 20.70 6.30
C ALA A 52 -8.93 20.76 6.59
N GLY A 53 -9.61 19.60 6.68
CA GLY A 53 -11.03 19.53 6.99
C GLY A 53 -11.37 20.06 8.38
N LEU A 54 -10.57 19.72 9.40
CA LEU A 54 -10.77 20.21 10.77
C LEU A 54 -10.49 21.72 10.88
N ALA A 55 -9.42 22.21 10.24
CA ALA A 55 -9.11 23.64 10.18
C ALA A 55 -10.15 24.45 9.39
N THR A 56 -10.84 23.80 8.45
CA THR A 56 -11.97 24.36 7.72
C THR A 56 -13.24 24.38 8.58
N ALA A 57 -13.54 23.27 9.27
CA ALA A 57 -14.67 23.17 10.17
C ALA A 57 -14.59 24.19 11.33
N SER A 58 -13.40 24.43 11.86
CA SER A 58 -13.22 25.42 12.93
C SER A 58 -13.54 26.85 12.48
N ARG A 59 -13.37 27.17 11.18
CA ARG A 59 -13.79 28.47 10.61
C ARG A 59 -15.30 28.65 10.58
N LEU A 60 -16.06 27.56 10.39
CA LEU A 60 -17.53 27.58 10.46
C LEU A 60 -18.02 27.86 11.88
N LEU A 61 -17.23 27.51 12.90
CA LEU A 61 -17.58 27.61 14.32
C LEU A 61 -17.01 28.85 15.02
N MET A 62 -16.16 29.65 14.35
CA MET A 62 -15.56 30.85 14.95
C MET A 62 -16.63 31.87 15.38
N PRO A 63 -16.49 32.52 16.56
CA PRO A 63 -17.38 33.59 16.99
C PRO A 63 -17.40 34.77 16.01
N GLY A 64 -18.52 35.48 15.96
CA GLY A 64 -18.67 36.67 15.12
C GLY A 64 -17.92 37.90 15.59
N PRO A 65 -17.94 38.98 14.80
CA PRO A 65 -17.46 40.29 15.23
C PRO A 65 -18.05 40.71 16.59
N ASP A 66 -19.26 40.25 16.88
CA ASP A 66 -20.00 40.49 18.12
C ASP A 66 -19.62 39.55 19.29
N GLY A 67 -18.59 38.71 19.12
CA GLY A 67 -18.12 37.74 20.13
C GLY A 67 -19.06 36.56 20.39
N ARG A 68 -20.26 36.55 19.79
CA ARG A 68 -21.23 35.47 19.94
C ARG A 68 -20.81 34.25 19.11
N PRO A 69 -20.88 33.01 19.67
CA PRO A 69 -20.67 31.79 18.89
C PRO A 69 -21.64 31.76 17.72
N THR A 70 -21.15 31.45 16.53
CA THR A 70 -21.99 31.22 15.35
C THR A 70 -22.67 29.86 15.53
N SER A 71 -23.74 29.81 16.31
CA SER A 71 -24.42 28.56 16.67
C SER A 71 -25.44 28.11 15.62
N THR A 72 -25.73 28.95 14.62
CA THR A 72 -26.76 28.70 13.61
C THR A 72 -26.22 28.74 12.18
N ILE A 73 -26.76 27.84 11.34
CA ILE A 73 -26.39 27.69 9.92
C ILE A 73 -26.59 29.02 9.16
N LEU A 74 -27.70 29.72 9.41
CA LEU A 74 -27.97 31.03 8.81
C LEU A 74 -26.92 32.08 9.20
N GLY A 75 -26.49 32.13 10.46
CA GLY A 75 -25.47 33.08 10.91
C GLY A 75 -24.08 32.83 10.28
N SER A 76 -23.79 31.59 9.90
CA SER A 76 -22.55 31.26 9.16
C SER A 76 -22.65 31.60 7.66
N LEU A 77 -23.83 31.46 7.06
CA LEU A 77 -24.12 31.84 5.67
C LEU A 77 -24.04 33.36 5.47
N ASP A 78 -24.65 34.14 6.36
CA ASP A 78 -24.68 35.61 6.27
C ASP A 78 -23.28 36.21 6.42
N ARG A 79 -22.40 35.59 7.23
CA ARG A 79 -21.02 36.07 7.42
C ARG A 79 -20.11 35.75 6.24
N LEU A 80 -20.13 34.51 5.75
CA LEU A 80 -19.18 34.05 4.73
C LEU A 80 -19.65 34.34 3.31
N GLY A 81 -20.94 34.59 3.12
CA GLY A 81 -21.59 34.58 1.82
C GLY A 81 -21.74 33.18 1.26
N TRP A 82 -22.69 33.02 0.34
CA TRP A 82 -23.07 31.73 -0.26
C TRP A 82 -21.89 30.95 -0.86
N GLY A 83 -21.00 31.62 -1.60
CA GLY A 83 -19.88 30.96 -2.29
C GLY A 83 -18.85 30.34 -1.33
N LEU A 84 -18.42 31.10 -0.33
CA LEU A 84 -17.40 30.61 0.60
C LEU A 84 -17.97 29.61 1.61
N TRP A 85 -19.23 29.79 2.01
CA TRP A 85 -19.94 28.83 2.86
C TRP A 85 -20.12 27.47 2.16
N THR A 86 -20.61 27.47 0.91
CA THR A 86 -20.78 26.22 0.14
C THR A 86 -19.44 25.51 -0.08
N PHE A 87 -18.37 26.25 -0.36
CA PHE A 87 -17.02 25.69 -0.46
C PHE A 87 -16.58 24.98 0.82
N TYR A 88 -16.68 25.63 1.99
CA TYR A 88 -16.26 25.01 3.25
C TYR A 88 -17.13 23.82 3.67
N VAL A 89 -18.44 23.88 3.44
CA VAL A 89 -19.34 22.74 3.67
C VAL A 89 -18.97 21.58 2.75
N ALA A 90 -18.71 21.84 1.47
CA ALA A 90 -18.28 20.81 0.52
C ALA A 90 -16.96 20.15 0.94
N VAL A 91 -15.97 20.93 1.37
CA VAL A 91 -14.71 20.41 1.92
C VAL A 91 -14.94 19.57 3.17
N PHE A 92 -15.80 20.03 4.10
CA PHE A 92 -16.10 19.29 5.33
C PHE A 92 -16.79 17.95 5.06
N VAL A 93 -17.82 17.94 4.20
CA VAL A 93 -18.52 16.71 3.78
C VAL A 93 -17.56 15.76 3.07
N LEU A 94 -16.67 16.28 2.21
CA LEU A 94 -15.64 15.48 1.55
C LEU A 94 -14.68 14.84 2.56
N THR A 95 -14.22 15.58 3.58
CA THR A 95 -13.37 15.04 4.64
C THR A 95 -14.07 13.93 5.42
N LEU A 96 -15.34 14.12 5.79
CA LEU A 96 -16.13 13.08 6.48
C LEU A 96 -16.31 11.84 5.61
N MET A 97 -16.60 12.00 4.32
CA MET A 97 -16.76 10.88 3.39
C MET A 97 -15.45 10.09 3.24
N VAL A 98 -14.32 10.77 3.04
CA VAL A 98 -12.98 10.15 2.97
C VAL A 98 -12.68 9.42 4.27
N GLY A 99 -12.95 10.06 5.42
CA GLY A 99 -12.72 9.46 6.72
C GLY A 99 -13.58 8.22 7.00
N MET A 100 -14.86 8.26 6.65
CA MET A 100 -15.76 7.11 6.78
C MET A 100 -15.29 5.94 5.89
N ARG A 101 -14.88 6.21 4.64
CA ARG A 101 -14.34 5.18 3.74
C ARG A 101 -13.05 4.57 4.28
N LEU A 102 -12.12 5.39 4.77
CA LEU A 102 -10.87 4.91 5.37
C LEU A 102 -11.17 4.03 6.59
N THR A 103 -11.99 4.48 7.53
CA THR A 103 -12.38 3.72 8.72
C THR A 103 -13.03 2.39 8.34
N TRP A 104 -13.97 2.39 7.39
CA TRP A 104 -14.60 1.17 6.88
C TRP A 104 -13.56 0.18 6.34
N THR A 105 -12.58 0.66 5.58
CA THR A 105 -11.55 -0.21 4.99
C THR A 105 -10.59 -0.78 6.03
N VAL A 106 -10.14 0.03 6.99
CA VAL A 106 -9.32 -0.44 8.12
C VAL A 106 -10.07 -1.49 8.93
N LEU A 107 -11.35 -1.25 9.21
CA LEU A 107 -12.21 -2.22 9.89
C LEU A 107 -12.34 -3.52 9.07
N ARG A 108 -12.57 -3.46 7.76
CA ARG A 108 -12.63 -4.67 6.92
C ARG A 108 -11.31 -5.45 6.94
N VAL A 109 -10.16 -4.79 6.80
CA VAL A 109 -8.84 -5.43 6.86
C VAL A 109 -8.60 -6.04 8.24
N ALA A 110 -8.95 -5.32 9.31
CA ALA A 110 -8.84 -5.81 10.67
C ALA A 110 -9.74 -7.02 10.93
N ILE A 111 -10.99 -6.99 10.46
CA ILE A 111 -11.95 -8.10 10.54
C ILE A 111 -11.42 -9.31 9.76
N ARG A 112 -10.97 -9.13 8.51
CA ARG A 112 -10.38 -10.22 7.71
C ARG A 112 -9.16 -10.82 8.40
N THR A 113 -8.30 -9.97 8.97
CA THR A 113 -7.12 -10.42 9.72
C THR A 113 -7.52 -11.18 10.98
N ARG A 114 -8.54 -10.72 11.72
CA ARG A 114 -9.06 -11.38 12.93
C ARG A 114 -9.77 -12.70 12.60
N GLN A 115 -10.64 -12.74 11.59
CA GLN A 115 -11.30 -13.94 11.10
C GLN A 115 -10.28 -15.02 10.71
N ARG A 116 -9.20 -14.63 10.01
CA ARG A 116 -8.10 -15.53 9.66
C ARG A 116 -7.38 -16.07 10.91
N ARG A 117 -7.14 -15.25 11.95
CA ARG A 117 -6.53 -15.70 13.22
C ARG A 117 -7.46 -16.57 14.07
N ALA A 118 -8.77 -16.29 14.09
CA ALA A 118 -9.76 -17.08 14.80
C ALA A 118 -9.91 -18.48 14.18
N HIS A 119 -10.00 -18.55 12.85
CA HIS A 119 -9.97 -19.82 12.13
C HIS A 119 -8.65 -20.58 12.30
N HIS A 120 -7.51 -19.88 12.47
CA HIS A 120 -6.22 -20.53 12.72
C HIS A 120 -6.22 -21.29 14.04
N ARG A 121 -6.74 -20.68 15.12
CA ARG A 121 -6.91 -21.37 16.41
C ARG A 121 -7.84 -22.58 16.28
N MET A 122 -9.00 -22.38 15.64
CA MET A 122 -9.99 -23.45 15.44
C MET A 122 -9.45 -24.65 14.64
N LEU A 123 -8.71 -24.42 13.53
CA LEU A 123 -8.16 -25.51 12.72
C LEU A 123 -6.92 -26.16 13.34
N VAL A 124 -6.14 -25.45 14.16
CA VAL A 124 -5.03 -26.04 14.93
C VAL A 124 -5.59 -26.93 16.04
N ASP A 125 -6.66 -26.50 16.71
CA ASP A 125 -7.35 -27.30 17.72
C ASP A 125 -8.04 -28.54 17.11
N LEU A 126 -8.56 -28.45 15.88
CA LEU A 126 -9.19 -29.58 15.17
C LEU A 126 -8.20 -30.56 14.53
N VAL A 127 -6.93 -30.16 14.29
CA VAL A 127 -5.93 -30.98 13.57
C VAL A 127 -4.74 -31.39 14.46
N SER A 128 -4.75 -31.02 15.74
CA SER A 128 -3.76 -31.47 16.72
C SER A 128 -3.79 -32.99 17.01
N VAL A 129 -4.71 -33.75 16.40
CA VAL A 129 -4.77 -35.20 16.44
C VAL A 129 -4.51 -35.77 15.04
N THR A 130 -3.26 -35.83 14.57
CA THR A 130 -2.90 -36.81 13.52
C THR A 130 -1.42 -37.19 13.55
N ASP A 131 -1.23 -38.44 13.94
CA ASP A 131 -0.01 -39.23 13.82
C ASP A 131 0.25 -39.56 12.34
N ARG A 132 1.30 -39.01 11.71
CA ARG A 132 1.75 -39.43 10.35
C ARG A 132 3.23 -39.09 10.08
N PRO A 133 3.96 -39.93 9.34
CA PRO A 133 5.43 -39.93 9.28
C PRO A 133 6.08 -38.73 8.53
N PRO A 134 7.41 -38.52 8.70
CA PRO A 134 8.05 -37.21 8.50
C PRO A 134 8.47 -36.83 7.07
N ALA A 135 8.43 -37.74 6.10
CA ALA A 135 9.27 -37.60 4.89
C ALA A 135 8.77 -36.66 3.77
N LEU A 136 7.51 -36.20 3.77
CA LEU A 136 6.98 -35.29 2.74
C LEU A 136 6.15 -34.13 3.32
N ARG A 137 6.46 -33.71 4.56
CA ARG A 137 5.78 -32.59 5.23
C ARG A 137 6.29 -31.24 4.71
N THR A 138 5.98 -30.88 3.46
CA THR A 138 5.90 -29.46 3.08
C THR A 138 4.47 -28.98 3.30
N SER A 139 4.12 -28.73 4.57
CA SER A 139 2.84 -28.18 5.00
C SER A 139 2.54 -26.89 4.23
N GLY A 140 1.83 -26.98 3.11
CA GLY A 140 1.54 -25.82 2.26
C GLY A 140 1.76 -25.99 0.75
N LEU A 141 2.32 -27.09 0.23
CA LEU A 141 2.42 -27.30 -1.22
C LEU A 141 1.19 -28.07 -1.74
N ARG A 142 0.60 -27.66 -2.88
CA ARG A 142 -0.42 -28.44 -3.59
C ARG A 142 -0.06 -28.53 -5.07
N ILE A 143 -0.09 -29.75 -5.62
CA ILE A 143 0.18 -29.98 -7.03
C ILE A 143 -1.15 -29.95 -7.81
N LEU A 144 -1.21 -29.17 -8.89
CA LEU A 144 -2.33 -29.11 -9.82
C LEU A 144 -2.00 -29.91 -11.08
N GLN A 145 -2.87 -30.84 -11.47
CA GLN A 145 -2.65 -31.72 -12.63
C GLN A 145 -2.98 -30.99 -13.94
N VAL A 146 -2.13 -30.03 -14.29
CA VAL A 146 -2.25 -29.18 -15.48
C VAL A 146 -0.87 -29.04 -16.10
N MET A 147 -0.77 -29.21 -17.42
CA MET A 147 0.50 -29.19 -18.16
C MET A 147 1.04 -27.77 -18.42
N GLN A 148 0.22 -26.73 -18.24
CA GLN A 148 0.69 -25.35 -18.31
C GLN A 148 1.49 -24.98 -17.05
N PRO A 149 2.76 -24.54 -17.16
CA PRO A 149 3.54 -24.08 -16.02
C PRO A 149 2.89 -22.91 -15.29
N LEU A 150 2.22 -23.19 -14.17
CA LEU A 150 1.71 -22.21 -13.23
C LEU A 150 2.20 -22.47 -11.82
N ALA A 151 2.53 -21.39 -11.11
CA ALA A 151 2.61 -21.37 -9.66
C ALA A 151 1.86 -20.14 -9.14
N TYR A 152 1.11 -20.31 -8.06
CA TYR A 152 0.45 -19.19 -7.40
C TYR A 152 0.19 -19.49 -5.93
N CYS A 153 0.11 -18.43 -5.14
CA CYS A 153 -0.26 -18.50 -3.75
C CYS A 153 -1.77 -18.39 -3.54
N LEU A 154 -2.32 -19.28 -2.72
CA LEU A 154 -3.65 -19.12 -2.14
C LEU A 154 -3.53 -18.49 -0.75
N PRO A 155 -3.91 -17.21 -0.58
CA PRO A 155 -3.99 -16.59 0.74
C PRO A 155 -5.15 -17.22 1.53
N GLY A 156 -4.95 -17.50 2.81
CA GLY A 156 -5.97 -18.13 3.64
C GLY A 156 -5.43 -18.77 4.90
N VAL A 157 -6.31 -19.49 5.62
CA VAL A 157 -6.04 -20.09 6.93
C VAL A 157 -4.92 -21.15 6.88
N ARG A 158 -4.82 -21.86 5.75
CA ARG A 158 -3.61 -22.59 5.35
C ARG A 158 -3.13 -21.94 4.07
N SER A 159 -2.20 -21.01 4.20
CA SER A 159 -1.51 -20.43 3.05
C SER A 159 -0.83 -21.56 2.28
N ARG A 160 -1.22 -21.76 1.03
CA ARG A 160 -0.65 -22.82 0.19
C ARG A 160 -0.07 -22.24 -1.07
N VAL A 161 1.07 -22.79 -1.47
CA VAL A 161 1.62 -22.61 -2.81
C VAL A 161 1.06 -23.72 -3.68
N VAL A 162 0.33 -23.35 -4.73
CA VAL A 162 -0.15 -24.27 -5.74
C VAL A 162 0.86 -24.26 -6.89
N VAL A 163 1.31 -25.44 -7.31
CA VAL A 163 2.26 -25.61 -8.42
C VAL A 163 1.65 -26.61 -9.40
N SER A 164 1.72 -26.32 -10.69
CA SER A 164 1.24 -27.24 -11.73
C SER A 164 2.23 -28.39 -11.97
N SER A 165 1.76 -29.54 -12.45
CA SER A 165 2.65 -30.61 -12.92
C SER A 165 3.55 -30.13 -14.06
N GLY A 166 3.04 -29.31 -14.99
CA GLY A 166 3.86 -28.68 -16.03
C GLY A 166 5.01 -27.83 -15.50
N THR A 167 4.86 -27.20 -14.33
CA THR A 167 5.95 -26.46 -13.67
C THR A 167 7.02 -27.39 -13.11
N LEU A 168 6.62 -28.55 -12.58
CA LEU A 168 7.56 -29.55 -12.06
C LEU A 168 8.35 -30.21 -13.18
N ASP A 169 7.72 -30.41 -14.33
CA ASP A 169 8.36 -31.02 -15.50
C ASP A 169 9.26 -30.03 -16.25
N ALA A 170 8.92 -28.73 -16.23
CA ALA A 170 9.64 -27.70 -16.99
C ALA A 170 10.77 -26.98 -16.23
N LEU A 171 10.82 -27.08 -14.89
CA LEU A 171 11.82 -26.37 -14.07
C LEU A 171 12.78 -27.35 -13.39
N GLY A 172 14.07 -27.04 -13.44
CA GLY A 172 15.07 -27.74 -12.63
C GLY A 172 14.93 -27.44 -11.13
N ASP A 173 15.55 -28.25 -10.27
CA ASP A 173 15.42 -28.14 -8.80
C ASP A 173 15.73 -26.73 -8.25
N THR A 174 16.76 -26.07 -8.77
CA THR A 174 17.16 -24.72 -8.34
C THR A 174 16.18 -23.64 -8.79
N GLU A 175 15.55 -23.81 -9.95
CA GLU A 175 14.53 -22.90 -10.50
C GLU A 175 13.21 -23.09 -9.76
N LEU A 176 12.83 -24.33 -9.49
CA LEU A 176 11.68 -24.66 -8.65
C LEU A 176 11.86 -24.12 -7.23
N ALA A 177 13.05 -24.25 -6.64
CA ALA A 177 13.35 -23.67 -5.33
C ALA A 177 13.24 -22.14 -5.34
N ALA A 178 13.73 -21.47 -6.40
CA ALA A 178 13.59 -20.03 -6.59
C ALA A 178 12.11 -19.61 -6.66
N LEU A 179 11.33 -20.28 -7.50
CA LEU A 179 9.89 -20.03 -7.67
C LEU A 179 9.12 -20.24 -6.36
N LEU A 180 9.37 -21.36 -5.66
CA LEU A 180 8.72 -21.63 -4.38
C LEU A 180 9.11 -20.59 -3.32
N CYS A 181 10.33 -20.08 -3.33
CA CYS A 181 10.76 -19.03 -2.40
C CYS A 181 10.07 -17.69 -2.70
N HIS A 182 9.92 -17.35 -4.00
CA HIS A 182 9.17 -16.20 -4.49
C HIS A 182 7.71 -16.27 -4.01
N GLU A 183 7.02 -17.37 -4.29
CA GLU A 183 5.63 -17.60 -3.85
C GLU A 183 5.50 -17.52 -2.32
N ARG A 184 6.37 -18.20 -1.57
CA ARG A 184 6.37 -18.11 -0.10
C ARG A 184 6.65 -16.69 0.41
N ALA A 185 7.35 -15.85 -0.33
CA ALA A 185 7.55 -14.45 0.05
C ALA A 185 6.23 -13.67 0.04
N HIS A 186 5.34 -13.90 -0.92
CA HIS A 186 4.00 -13.30 -0.94
C HIS A 186 3.17 -13.70 0.29
N LEU A 187 3.24 -14.97 0.71
CA LEU A 187 2.53 -15.46 1.89
C LEU A 187 3.08 -14.87 3.19
N ARG A 188 4.41 -14.80 3.34
CA ARG A 188 5.07 -14.27 4.54
C ARG A 188 4.82 -12.78 4.70
N ALA A 189 4.97 -12.02 3.62
CA ALA A 189 4.80 -10.56 3.64
C ALA A 189 3.33 -10.13 3.51
N ARG A 190 2.39 -11.06 3.28
CA ARG A 190 0.95 -10.82 3.14
C ARG A 190 0.66 -9.68 2.18
N HIS A 191 1.28 -9.76 1.01
CA HIS A 191 1.19 -8.74 -0.02
C HIS A 191 -0.28 -8.49 -0.47
N ASP A 192 -1.18 -9.47 -0.27
CA ASP A 192 -2.62 -9.32 -0.45
C ASP A 192 -3.22 -8.21 0.43
N LEU A 193 -2.86 -8.16 1.71
CA LEU A 193 -3.35 -7.14 2.64
C LEU A 193 -2.78 -5.75 2.33
N VAL A 194 -1.51 -5.69 1.90
CA VAL A 194 -0.86 -4.43 1.50
C VAL A 194 -1.56 -3.83 0.28
N LEU A 195 -1.84 -4.65 -0.73
CA LEU A 195 -2.58 -4.23 -1.92
C LEU A 195 -4.03 -3.85 -1.60
N GLU A 196 -4.70 -4.58 -0.70
CA GLU A 196 -6.06 -4.24 -0.27
C GLU A 196 -6.09 -2.87 0.42
N ALA A 197 -5.17 -2.62 1.36
CA ALA A 197 -5.05 -1.35 2.06
C ALA A 197 -4.74 -0.19 1.10
N PHE A 198 -3.81 -0.40 0.15
CA PHE A 198 -3.46 0.62 -0.84
C PHE A 198 -4.61 0.89 -1.82
N SER A 199 -5.28 -0.17 -2.31
CA SER A 199 -6.47 -0.04 -3.16
C SER A 199 -7.59 0.69 -2.43
N ALA A 200 -7.79 0.41 -1.14
CA ALA A 200 -8.76 1.10 -0.30
C ALA A 200 -8.48 2.60 -0.22
N VAL A 201 -7.26 2.99 0.17
CA VAL A 201 -6.82 4.39 0.23
C VAL A 201 -7.02 5.05 -1.14
N HIS A 202 -6.54 4.39 -2.20
CA HIS A 202 -6.68 4.88 -3.57
C HIS A 202 -8.15 5.09 -3.96
N THR A 203 -9.07 4.19 -3.60
CA THR A 203 -10.51 4.34 -3.89
C THR A 203 -11.25 5.31 -2.96
N ALA A 204 -10.67 5.66 -1.81
CA ALA A 204 -11.26 6.63 -0.88
C ALA A 204 -11.22 8.05 -1.46
N PHE A 205 -10.19 8.37 -2.26
CA PHE A 205 -10.05 9.67 -2.92
C PHE A 205 -10.84 9.76 -4.24
N PRO A 206 -11.24 10.99 -4.66
CA PRO A 206 -11.97 11.20 -5.91
C PRO A 206 -11.24 10.68 -7.16
N TRP A 207 -11.98 10.20 -8.16
CA TRP A 207 -11.40 9.56 -9.34
C TRP A 207 -10.47 10.45 -10.16
N PHE A 208 -10.67 11.77 -10.19
CA PHE A 208 -9.82 12.70 -10.94
C PHE A 208 -8.45 12.95 -10.30
N VAL A 209 -8.26 12.60 -9.02
CA VAL A 209 -6.94 12.62 -8.34
C VAL A 209 -6.33 11.23 -8.22
N ARG A 210 -7.00 10.19 -8.70
CA ARG A 210 -6.53 8.80 -8.66
C ARG A 210 -5.59 8.52 -9.84
N SER A 211 -4.37 8.11 -9.54
CA SER A 211 -3.47 7.55 -10.57
C SER A 211 -3.53 6.02 -10.61
N ALA A 212 -3.99 5.44 -11.73
CA ALA A 212 -3.92 4.00 -11.95
C ALA A 212 -2.48 3.48 -11.95
N SER A 213 -1.54 4.29 -12.46
CA SER A 213 -0.11 3.95 -12.49
C SER A 213 0.49 3.76 -11.10
N ALA A 214 -0.08 4.40 -10.07
CA ALA A 214 0.38 4.23 -8.69
C ALA A 214 0.11 2.82 -8.15
N LEU A 215 -1.06 2.25 -8.45
CA LEU A 215 -1.40 0.89 -8.00
C LEU A 215 -0.53 -0.15 -8.72
N ASP A 216 -0.29 0.05 -10.02
CA ASP A 216 0.57 -0.84 -10.80
C ASP A 216 2.04 -0.74 -10.38
N ALA A 217 2.52 0.46 -10.03
CA ALA A 217 3.85 0.63 -9.44
C ALA A 217 3.99 -0.11 -8.10
N VAL A 218 2.99 -0.02 -7.21
CA VAL A 218 3.01 -0.77 -5.93
C VAL A 218 2.99 -2.28 -6.15
N ARG A 219 2.19 -2.77 -7.11
CA ARG A 219 2.17 -4.19 -7.51
C ARG A 219 3.55 -4.64 -7.99
N LEU A 220 4.17 -3.86 -8.87
CA LEU A 220 5.53 -4.15 -9.34
C LEU A 220 6.53 -4.19 -8.17
N LEU A 221 6.52 -3.20 -7.27
CA LEU A 221 7.42 -3.18 -6.10
C LEU A 221 7.26 -4.43 -5.23
N ILE A 222 6.03 -4.91 -5.06
CA ILE A 222 5.72 -6.14 -4.34
C ILE A 222 6.34 -7.38 -5.01
N GLU A 223 6.24 -7.48 -6.35
CA GLU A 223 6.91 -8.53 -7.13
C GLU A 223 8.43 -8.45 -6.96
N LEU A 224 9.01 -7.25 -7.01
CA LEU A 224 10.46 -7.04 -6.82
C LEU A 224 10.95 -7.46 -5.44
N LEU A 225 10.13 -7.29 -4.39
CA LEU A 225 10.47 -7.76 -3.04
C LEU A 225 10.43 -9.28 -2.91
N ALA A 226 9.48 -9.93 -3.60
CA ALA A 226 9.43 -11.38 -3.68
C ALA A 226 10.60 -11.94 -4.51
N ASP A 227 10.97 -11.27 -5.60
CA ASP A 227 12.17 -11.58 -6.39
C ASP A 227 13.44 -11.46 -5.54
N ASP A 228 13.62 -10.36 -4.80
CA ASP A 228 14.76 -10.17 -3.91
C ASP A 228 14.86 -11.29 -2.86
N ALA A 229 13.71 -11.83 -2.41
CA ALA A 229 13.69 -12.97 -1.48
C ALA A 229 14.11 -14.28 -2.13
N ALA A 230 13.68 -14.54 -3.37
CA ALA A 230 14.09 -15.71 -4.13
C ALA A 230 15.57 -15.64 -4.55
N VAL A 231 16.05 -14.47 -4.98
CA VAL A 231 17.47 -14.24 -5.33
C VAL A 231 18.40 -14.53 -4.17
N ARG A 232 18.02 -14.15 -2.93
CA ARG A 232 18.81 -14.47 -1.73
C ARG A 232 18.97 -15.96 -1.45
N VAL A 233 18.08 -16.81 -1.97
CA VAL A 233 18.07 -18.25 -1.72
C VAL A 233 18.65 -19.04 -2.89
N ALA A 234 18.29 -18.70 -4.12
CA ALA A 234 18.62 -19.49 -5.31
C ALA A 234 19.45 -18.72 -6.35
N GLY A 235 19.72 -17.42 -6.13
CA GLY A 235 20.40 -16.57 -7.10
C GLY A 235 19.48 -16.01 -8.20
N ALA A 236 19.99 -15.03 -8.95
CA ALA A 236 19.23 -14.35 -10.01
C ALA A 236 18.97 -15.21 -11.27
N PRO A 237 19.94 -15.99 -11.80
CA PRO A 237 19.70 -16.76 -13.02
C PRO A 237 18.60 -17.83 -12.90
N PRO A 238 18.54 -18.65 -11.82
CA PRO A 238 17.45 -19.63 -11.67
C PRO A 238 16.08 -18.99 -11.54
N LEU A 239 15.97 -17.84 -10.85
CA LEU A 239 14.72 -17.10 -10.78
C LEU A 239 14.31 -16.55 -12.15
N ALA A 240 15.24 -15.95 -12.90
CA ALA A 240 14.95 -15.40 -14.22
C ALA A 240 14.44 -16.49 -15.18
N ARG A 241 15.07 -17.67 -15.19
CA ARG A 241 14.61 -18.82 -15.98
C ARG A 241 13.22 -19.29 -15.55
N ALA A 242 12.98 -19.43 -14.25
CA ALA A 242 11.65 -19.79 -13.73
C ALA A 242 10.55 -18.80 -14.18
N LEU A 243 10.82 -17.49 -14.10
CA LEU A 243 9.88 -16.45 -14.53
C LEU A 243 9.59 -16.50 -16.04
N VAL A 244 10.63 -16.71 -16.86
CA VAL A 244 10.47 -16.84 -18.32
C VAL A 244 9.67 -18.10 -18.67
N THR A 245 9.96 -19.24 -18.04
CA THR A 245 9.23 -20.49 -18.28
C THR A 245 7.76 -20.37 -17.90
N CYS A 246 7.43 -19.76 -16.76
CA CYS A 246 6.04 -19.52 -16.37
C CYS A 246 5.33 -18.51 -17.30
N ALA A 247 6.04 -17.48 -17.79
CA ALA A 247 5.48 -16.45 -18.67
C ALA A 247 5.33 -16.89 -20.14
N ALA A 248 6.12 -17.87 -20.60
CA ALA A 248 6.03 -18.43 -21.95
C ALA A 248 4.73 -19.20 -22.21
N THR A 249 4.00 -19.56 -21.16
CA THR A 249 2.70 -20.23 -21.27
C THR A 249 1.60 -19.22 -21.63
N LYS A 250 1.02 -19.35 -22.83
CA LYS A 250 0.02 -18.44 -23.40
C LYS A 250 -1.10 -18.07 -22.42
N VAL A 251 -1.22 -16.77 -22.15
CA VAL A 251 -2.46 -16.13 -21.69
C VAL A 251 -3.51 -16.30 -22.79
N PRO A 252 -4.75 -16.76 -22.51
CA PRO A 252 -5.79 -16.87 -23.52
C PRO A 252 -6.03 -15.51 -24.21
N ALA A 253 -6.22 -15.53 -25.53
CA ALA A 253 -6.53 -14.35 -26.33
C ALA A 253 -7.83 -13.70 -25.80
N GLY A 254 -7.69 -12.65 -24.98
CA GLY A 254 -8.82 -11.98 -24.33
C GLY A 254 -8.51 -11.43 -22.93
N ALA A 255 -7.47 -11.93 -22.25
CA ALA A 255 -6.99 -11.33 -21.00
C ALA A 255 -5.87 -10.33 -21.31
N LEU A 256 -6.10 -9.05 -21.01
CA LEU A 256 -5.12 -7.97 -21.18
C LEU A 256 -3.77 -8.38 -20.58
N ALA A 257 -2.73 -8.36 -21.43
CA ALA A 257 -1.35 -8.70 -21.13
C ALA A 257 -0.65 -7.68 -20.20
N ALA A 258 -1.32 -7.22 -19.13
CA ALA A 258 -0.71 -6.38 -18.10
C ALA A 258 0.38 -7.15 -17.31
N GLY A 259 0.39 -8.48 -17.38
CA GLY A 259 1.45 -9.32 -16.78
C GLY A 259 2.76 -9.34 -17.58
N GLY A 260 2.72 -9.21 -18.92
CA GLY A 260 3.88 -9.41 -19.79
C GLY A 260 4.97 -8.34 -19.63
N THR A 261 4.57 -7.07 -19.56
CA THR A 261 5.51 -5.93 -19.41
C THR A 261 6.25 -5.97 -18.07
N ASN A 262 5.57 -6.38 -17.00
CA ASN A 262 6.17 -6.52 -15.68
C ASN A 262 7.20 -7.65 -15.62
N THR A 263 6.95 -8.78 -16.30
CA THR A 263 7.92 -9.89 -16.35
C THR A 263 9.22 -9.50 -17.06
N VAL A 264 9.14 -8.81 -18.20
CA VAL A 264 10.34 -8.36 -18.93
C VAL A 264 11.19 -7.43 -18.05
N LEU A 265 10.55 -6.47 -17.39
CA LEU A 265 11.24 -5.52 -16.50
C LEU A 265 11.90 -6.23 -15.31
N ARG A 266 11.22 -7.21 -14.72
CA ARG A 266 11.78 -8.04 -13.63
C ARG A 266 13.01 -8.81 -14.09
N VAL A 267 12.96 -9.47 -15.24
CA VAL A 267 14.10 -10.22 -15.81
C VAL A 267 15.27 -9.27 -16.13
N GLN A 268 14.98 -8.10 -16.73
CA GLN A 268 16.00 -7.09 -17.00
C GLN A 268 16.68 -6.62 -15.70
N ARG A 269 15.91 -6.38 -14.64
CA ARG A 269 16.46 -6.03 -13.32
C ARG A 269 17.35 -7.12 -12.74
N LEU A 270 16.97 -8.40 -12.90
CA LEU A 270 17.77 -9.54 -12.44
C LEU A 270 19.14 -9.64 -13.15
N SER A 271 19.22 -9.15 -14.39
CA SER A 271 20.48 -9.02 -15.14
C SER A 271 21.25 -7.72 -14.90
N GLY A 272 20.61 -6.73 -14.26
CA GLY A 272 21.13 -5.38 -14.09
C GLY A 272 21.85 -5.16 -12.76
N GLN A 273 22.00 -3.89 -12.39
CA GLN A 273 22.55 -3.52 -11.09
C GLN A 273 21.56 -3.85 -9.98
N GLY A 274 22.06 -4.48 -8.91
CA GLY A 274 21.27 -4.78 -7.72
C GLY A 274 20.84 -3.55 -6.92
N ASN A 275 20.30 -3.81 -5.74
CA ASN A 275 19.78 -2.76 -4.87
C ASN A 275 20.87 -1.77 -4.45
N SER A 276 20.53 -0.48 -4.45
CA SER A 276 21.43 0.61 -4.05
C SER A 276 21.15 1.04 -2.61
N PRO A 277 22.11 0.93 -1.68
CA PRO A 277 21.91 1.36 -0.29
C PRO A 277 21.76 2.88 -0.18
N ALA A 278 22.43 3.65 -1.04
CA ALA A 278 22.33 5.11 -1.05
C ALA A 278 20.91 5.58 -1.43
N LEU A 279 20.32 4.97 -2.46
CA LEU A 279 18.93 5.25 -2.85
C LEU A 279 17.95 4.80 -1.77
N ALA A 280 18.19 3.66 -1.13
CA ALA A 280 17.37 3.19 -0.02
C ALA A 280 17.43 4.16 1.18
N ALA A 281 18.62 4.63 1.56
CA ALA A 281 18.79 5.61 2.63
C ALA A 281 18.07 6.92 2.30
N ALA A 282 18.25 7.47 1.09
CA ALA A 282 17.56 8.67 0.66
C ALA A 282 16.04 8.53 0.70
N ALA A 283 15.50 7.40 0.23
CA ALA A 283 14.06 7.12 0.25
C ALA A 283 13.51 6.96 1.67
N TYR A 284 14.24 6.29 2.58
CA TYR A 284 13.85 6.21 3.98
C TYR A 284 13.90 7.57 4.69
N SER A 285 14.92 8.38 4.42
CA SER A 285 15.02 9.74 4.94
C SER A 285 13.87 10.62 4.42
N ALA A 286 13.52 10.50 3.14
CA ALA A 286 12.36 11.18 2.57
C ALA A 286 11.05 10.71 3.23
N ALA A 287 10.88 9.41 3.44
CA ALA A 287 9.71 8.85 4.11
C ALA A 287 9.56 9.38 5.55
N ALA A 288 10.67 9.44 6.29
CA ALA A 288 10.69 10.03 7.62
C ALA A 288 10.35 11.53 7.57
N GLY A 289 10.98 12.29 6.67
CA GLY A 289 10.75 13.73 6.51
C GLY A 289 9.31 14.09 6.17
N VAL A 290 8.66 13.33 5.28
CA VAL A 290 7.25 13.52 4.89
C VAL A 290 6.30 13.42 6.09
N LEU A 291 6.64 12.61 7.10
CA LEU A 291 5.83 12.45 8.31
C LEU A 291 6.24 13.45 9.41
N THR A 292 7.54 13.69 9.61
CA THR A 292 8.04 14.48 10.74
C THR A 292 7.97 15.98 10.48
N VAL A 293 8.30 16.45 9.28
CA VAL A 293 8.38 17.89 8.98
C VAL A 293 7.04 18.60 9.20
N PRO A 294 5.89 18.11 8.66
CA PRO A 294 4.61 18.75 8.91
C PRO A 294 4.24 18.73 10.40
N THR A 295 4.51 17.61 11.08
CA THR A 295 4.20 17.44 12.50
C THR A 295 4.97 18.44 13.36
N VAL A 296 6.28 18.58 13.14
CA VAL A 296 7.15 19.52 13.86
C VAL A 296 6.76 20.96 13.55
N ALA A 297 6.52 21.29 12.28
CA ALA A 297 6.13 22.64 11.84
C ALA A 297 4.83 23.12 12.50
N LEU A 298 3.96 22.21 12.94
CA LEU A 298 2.72 22.53 13.64
C LEU A 298 2.87 22.50 15.16
N ALA A 299 3.57 21.49 15.67
CA ALA A 299 3.73 21.29 17.11
C ALA A 299 4.57 22.40 17.74
N VAL A 300 5.64 22.84 17.07
CA VAL A 300 6.58 23.84 17.61
C VAL A 300 5.89 25.19 17.87
N PRO A 301 5.19 25.82 16.90
CA PRO A 301 4.50 27.09 17.14
C PRO A 301 3.45 26.99 18.25
N TRP A 302 2.72 25.87 18.30
CA TRP A 302 1.69 25.65 19.31
C TRP A 302 2.28 25.50 20.72
N LEU A 303 3.36 24.72 20.85
CA LEU A 303 4.09 24.55 22.12
C LEU A 303 4.72 25.87 22.59
N THR A 304 5.27 26.67 21.68
CA THR A 304 5.82 27.98 22.03
C THR A 304 4.74 28.94 22.55
N GLU A 305 3.55 28.91 21.95
CA GLU A 305 2.44 29.77 22.38
C GLU A 305 1.86 29.30 23.73
N LEU A 306 1.73 27.99 23.92
CA LEU A 306 1.29 27.41 25.18
C LEU A 306 2.29 27.71 26.31
N HIS A 307 3.59 27.68 26.04
CA HIS A 307 4.62 28.05 27.01
C HIS A 307 4.52 29.53 27.41
N ARG A 308 4.29 30.44 26.44
CA ARG A 308 4.07 31.87 26.73
C ARG A 308 2.86 32.11 27.62
N LEU A 309 1.76 31.38 27.40
CA LEU A 309 0.53 31.50 28.19
C LEU A 309 0.65 30.96 29.62
N ILE A 310 1.61 30.07 29.89
CA ILE A 310 1.83 29.49 31.23
C ILE A 310 2.94 30.23 31.98
N ALA A 311 3.92 30.79 31.27
CA ALA A 311 5.08 31.48 31.85
C ALA A 311 4.91 33.00 31.98
N GLY A 312 3.84 33.58 31.42
CA GLY A 312 3.46 34.99 31.58
C GLY A 312 2.23 35.11 32.48
#